data_AF-A0A7S4KT72-F1
#
_entry.id   AF-A0A7S4KT72-F1
#
_cell.length_a   1.000
_cell.length_b   1.000
_cell.length_c   1.000
_cell.angle_alpha   90.00
_cell.angle_beta   90.00
_cell.angle_gamma   90.00
#
_symmetry.space_group_name_H-M   'P 1'
#
loop_
_entity.id
_entity.type
_entity.pdbx_description
1 polymer ?
#
loop_
_entity_poly.entity_id
_entity_poly.type
_entity_poly.pdbx_seq_one_letter_code
_entity_poly.pdbx_strand_id
1 'polypeptide(L)'
;TVRDMATAIDFKALLEAEKKKALQQLRKGEENGVEGEADGSRKCTPGIPTPSPTWQELEDLPVSLARREPMELDKFRVGGLASLFYIPNFLTEEEGAAILRRVSMMPESSWANLKRRRLQNHGGTPHPDGMIPSEVPQFIHAVMDALVQAGVFKEEERPNHVLLNEYARGQGIAPHQDGPLYMPLVAILSLDGPALLQFWPSLHATKCGEAVASVLCLSNSLLVFNEEAYESHWHGIVERGADNIEHHTCNLHVLGDDYCVGTAVERGRRISLTVRRVLKIRDGEERILTQEAMEEEKRKERWWLSSRGEEHQIFQ
;
A
#
# COMPACT_ATOMS: atom_id res chain seq x y z
N THR A 1 -27.97 -5.51 -3.06
CA THR A 1 -27.92 -4.13 -2.55
C THR A 1 -26.46 -3.78 -2.27
N VAL A 2 -25.80 -3.19 -3.26
CA VAL A 2 -24.39 -2.77 -3.21
C VAL A 2 -24.35 -1.38 -2.57
N ARG A 3 -24.46 -1.34 -1.24
CA ARG A 3 -24.37 -0.11 -0.45
C ARG A 3 -23.65 -0.44 0.85
N ASP A 4 -22.33 -0.47 0.75
CA ASP A 4 -21.40 0.04 1.76
C ASP A 4 -19.97 -0.05 1.19
N MET A 5 -19.67 0.82 0.21
CA MET A 5 -18.30 1.11 -0.19
C MET A 5 -17.69 2.15 0.77
N ALA A 6 -17.71 1.86 2.07
CA ALA A 6 -16.99 2.62 3.08
C ALA A 6 -15.76 1.86 3.54
N THR A 7 -14.98 1.34 2.60
CA THR A 7 -13.68 0.70 2.83
C THR A 7 -12.75 1.15 1.71
N ALA A 8 -11.43 1.14 1.94
CA ALA A 8 -10.42 1.39 0.91
C ALA A 8 -10.21 2.85 0.41
N ILE A 9 -10.14 3.86 1.30
CA ILE A 9 -9.76 5.25 0.93
C ILE A 9 -8.50 5.30 0.05
N ASP A 10 -7.51 4.44 0.36
CA ASP A 10 -6.26 4.42 -0.38
C ASP A 10 -6.35 3.76 -1.74
N PHE A 11 -7.28 2.83 -1.95
CA PHE A 11 -7.44 2.27 -3.29
C PHE A 11 -8.12 3.25 -4.22
N LYS A 12 -9.11 4.01 -3.76
CA LYS A 12 -9.68 5.08 -4.58
C LYS A 12 -8.61 6.12 -4.93
N ALA A 13 -7.84 6.56 -3.94
CA ALA A 13 -6.76 7.52 -4.15
C ALA A 13 -5.62 6.95 -5.03
N LEU A 14 -5.30 5.66 -4.89
CA LEU A 14 -4.34 4.95 -5.74
C LEU A 14 -4.84 4.84 -7.18
N LEU A 15 -6.10 4.44 -7.38
CA LEU A 15 -6.72 4.39 -8.70
C LEU A 15 -6.76 5.77 -9.37
N GLU A 16 -7.04 6.83 -8.61
CA GLU A 16 -6.98 8.20 -9.10
C GLU A 16 -5.54 8.60 -9.47
N ALA A 17 -4.54 8.23 -8.66
CA ALA A 17 -3.14 8.48 -8.95
C ALA A 17 -2.66 7.73 -10.20
N GLU A 18 -3.02 6.44 -10.35
CA GLU A 18 -2.67 5.63 -11.52
C GLU A 18 -3.37 6.13 -12.80
N LYS A 19 -4.65 6.52 -12.71
CA LYS A 19 -5.35 7.18 -13.83
C LYS A 19 -4.67 8.48 -14.25
N LYS A 20 -4.21 9.28 -13.28
CA LYS A 20 -3.49 10.52 -13.54
C LYS A 20 -2.14 10.25 -14.24
N LYS A 21 -1.40 9.22 -13.80
CA LYS A 21 -0.16 8.79 -14.47
C LYS A 21 -0.43 8.35 -15.92
N ALA A 22 -1.43 7.52 -16.15
CA ALA A 22 -1.80 7.05 -17.50
C ALA A 22 -2.20 8.22 -18.43
N LEU A 23 -3.00 9.17 -17.94
CA LEU A 23 -3.36 10.38 -18.70
C LEU A 23 -2.15 11.26 -19.04
N GLN A 24 -1.17 11.37 -18.14
CA GLN A 24 0.07 12.11 -18.39
C GLN A 24 0.95 11.40 -19.43
N GLN A 25 0.97 10.07 -19.45
CA GLN A 25 1.71 9.30 -20.47
C GLN A 25 1.07 9.43 -21.85
N LEU A 26 -0.27 9.37 -21.94
CA LEU A 26 -1.00 9.54 -23.21
C LEU A 26 -0.79 10.93 -23.82
N ARG A 27 -0.91 12.01 -23.03
CA ARG A 27 -0.69 13.39 -23.50
C ARG A 27 0.74 13.63 -24.03
N LYS A 28 1.74 13.01 -23.41
CA LYS A 28 3.14 13.09 -23.86
C LYS A 28 3.40 12.30 -25.15
N GLY A 29 2.64 11.22 -25.39
CA GLY A 29 2.69 10.47 -26.65
C GLY A 29 2.10 11.25 -27.83
N GLU A 30 1.05 12.04 -27.59
CA GLU A 30 0.42 12.90 -28.60
C GLU A 30 1.30 14.11 -28.96
N GLU A 31 2.02 14.71 -28.00
CA GLU A 31 2.95 15.82 -28.25
C GLU A 31 4.19 15.39 -29.06
N ASN A 32 4.66 14.15 -28.91
CA ASN A 32 5.77 13.60 -29.71
C ASN A 32 5.35 13.13 -31.11
N GLY A 33 4.04 13.13 -31.42
CA GLY A 33 3.48 12.68 -32.70
C GLY A 33 3.26 13.79 -33.73
N VAL A 34 3.60 15.04 -33.40
CA VAL A 34 3.40 16.22 -34.27
C VAL A 34 4.72 16.97 -34.47
N GLU A 35 5.64 16.39 -35.24
CA GLU A 35 6.71 17.16 -35.90
C GLU A 35 6.45 17.21 -37.41
N GLY A 36 5.74 18.26 -37.84
CA GLY A 36 5.68 18.72 -39.22
C GLY A 36 6.64 19.92 -39.41
N GLU A 37 7.39 19.87 -40.51
CA GLU A 37 8.45 20.77 -40.95
C GLU A 37 8.22 22.29 -40.74
N ALA A 38 9.25 23.02 -40.25
CA ALA A 38 9.67 24.33 -40.78
C ALA A 38 10.97 24.88 -40.14
N ASP A 39 11.96 25.10 -41.01
CA ASP A 39 12.95 26.19 -41.12
C ASP A 39 13.52 26.94 -39.88
N GLY A 40 14.87 26.86 -39.76
CA GLY A 40 15.76 28.01 -39.63
C GLY A 40 15.58 29.04 -38.51
N SER A 41 16.01 28.73 -37.28
CA SER A 41 16.61 29.71 -36.33
C SER A 41 17.06 29.01 -35.04
N ARG A 42 18.36 29.09 -34.69
CA ARG A 42 18.89 28.60 -33.41
C ARG A 42 18.35 29.46 -32.26
N LYS A 43 17.25 29.03 -31.67
CA LYS A 43 16.90 29.35 -30.27
C LYS A 43 17.16 28.11 -29.43
N CYS A 44 17.95 28.26 -28.37
CA CYS A 44 18.12 27.21 -27.36
C CYS A 44 16.75 26.93 -26.74
N THR A 45 16.14 25.81 -27.13
CA THR A 45 14.97 25.25 -26.46
C THR A 45 15.43 24.69 -25.12
N PRO A 46 14.69 24.94 -24.01
CA PRO A 46 14.90 24.18 -22.79
C PRO A 46 14.65 22.71 -23.14
N GLY A 47 15.64 21.85 -22.94
CA GLY A 47 15.57 20.44 -23.31
C GLY A 47 14.30 19.80 -22.73
N ILE A 48 13.54 19.12 -23.58
CA ILE A 48 12.39 18.32 -23.17
C ILE A 48 12.88 17.34 -22.10
N PRO A 49 12.30 17.31 -20.88
CA PRO A 49 12.70 16.36 -19.86
C PRO A 49 12.47 14.94 -20.39
N THR A 50 13.53 14.15 -20.51
CA THR A 50 13.40 12.73 -20.80
C THR A 50 12.53 12.07 -19.73
N PRO A 51 11.57 11.20 -20.12
CA PRO A 51 10.74 10.51 -19.13
C PRO A 51 11.64 9.68 -18.20
N SER A 52 11.40 9.80 -16.90
CA SER A 52 12.08 8.97 -15.91
C SER A 52 11.73 7.49 -16.15
N PRO A 53 12.69 6.57 -16.05
CA PRO A 53 12.45 5.17 -16.32
C PRO A 53 11.40 4.58 -15.38
N THR A 54 10.72 3.54 -15.85
CA THR A 54 9.92 2.66 -14.98
C THR A 54 10.85 1.71 -14.23
N TRP A 55 10.39 1.12 -13.11
CA TRP A 55 11.27 0.21 -12.37
C TRP A 55 11.54 -1.08 -13.13
N GLN A 56 10.63 -1.50 -14.03
CA GLN A 56 10.80 -2.65 -14.92
C GLN A 56 11.94 -2.46 -15.94
N GLU A 57 12.34 -1.21 -16.19
CA GLU A 57 13.47 -0.87 -17.07
C GLU A 57 14.81 -0.86 -16.32
N LEU A 58 14.79 -1.00 -14.99
CA LEU A 58 15.97 -1.05 -14.14
C LEU A 58 16.41 -2.50 -13.88
N GLU A 59 17.64 -2.68 -13.41
CA GLU A 59 18.15 -3.99 -13.01
C GLU A 59 17.42 -4.50 -11.75
N ASP A 60 16.49 -5.45 -11.94
CA ASP A 60 15.69 -6.04 -10.86
C ASP A 60 16.45 -7.16 -10.14
N LEU A 61 17.36 -6.76 -9.26
CA LEU A 61 18.17 -7.68 -8.49
C LEU A 61 17.52 -8.02 -7.13
N PRO A 62 17.63 -9.28 -6.66
CA PRO A 62 17.05 -9.69 -5.39
C PRO A 62 17.79 -9.09 -4.18
N VAL A 63 17.24 -9.35 -2.99
CA VAL A 63 17.96 -9.28 -1.72
C VAL A 63 18.09 -10.68 -1.15
N SER A 64 19.23 -11.00 -0.55
CA SER A 64 19.41 -12.27 0.15
C SER A 64 18.89 -12.11 1.57
N LEU A 65 17.83 -12.84 1.90
CA LEU A 65 17.35 -13.00 3.27
C LEU A 65 17.74 -14.40 3.74
N ALA A 66 18.11 -14.54 5.00
CA ALA A 66 18.32 -15.84 5.61
C ALA A 66 17.03 -16.66 5.52
N ARG A 67 17.15 -17.98 5.37
CA ARG A 67 15.98 -18.86 5.35
C ARG A 67 15.21 -18.70 6.67
N ARG A 68 13.89 -18.55 6.58
CA ARG A 68 13.01 -18.58 7.76
C ARG A 68 12.56 -20.01 8.02
N GLU A 69 12.56 -20.39 9.30
CA GLU A 69 11.91 -21.62 9.73
C GLU A 69 10.43 -21.34 10.04
N PRO A 70 9.53 -22.29 9.80
CA PRO A 70 8.13 -22.14 10.17
C PRO A 70 7.99 -21.81 11.66
N MET A 71 7.21 -20.76 11.97
CA MET A 71 6.96 -20.33 13.33
C MET A 71 5.53 -20.67 13.77
N GLU A 72 5.37 -20.99 15.05
CA GLU A 72 4.05 -21.06 15.67
C GLU A 72 3.59 -19.63 15.99
N LEU A 73 2.78 -19.05 15.10
CA LEU A 73 2.34 -17.66 15.18
C LEU A 73 1.69 -17.31 16.54
N ASP A 74 1.00 -18.27 17.17
CA ASP A 74 0.37 -18.14 18.48
C ASP A 74 1.34 -17.76 19.61
N LYS A 75 2.63 -18.08 19.50
CA LYS A 75 3.67 -17.68 20.46
C LYS A 75 3.96 -16.17 20.41
N PHE A 76 3.53 -15.49 19.36
CA PHE A 76 3.74 -14.06 19.13
C PHE A 76 2.49 -13.22 19.35
N ARG A 77 1.42 -13.82 19.90
CA ARG A 77 0.15 -13.14 20.16
C ARG A 77 0.34 -11.99 21.14
N VAL A 78 -0.28 -10.84 20.87
CA VAL A 78 -0.20 -9.65 21.73
C VAL A 78 -1.56 -9.04 22.01
N GLY A 79 -1.75 -8.52 23.23
CA GLY A 79 -2.97 -7.81 23.63
C GLY A 79 -4.19 -8.70 23.86
N GLY A 80 -5.36 -8.07 23.94
CA GLY A 80 -6.64 -8.76 24.15
C GLY A 80 -7.31 -9.25 22.87
N LEU A 81 -6.91 -8.72 21.71
CA LEU A 81 -7.38 -9.20 20.41
C LEU A 81 -6.58 -10.44 20.04
N ALA A 82 -7.24 -11.60 20.05
CA ALA A 82 -6.61 -12.87 19.74
C ALA A 82 -5.89 -12.81 18.38
N SER A 83 -6.48 -12.15 17.40
CA SER A 83 -5.99 -12.10 16.03
C SER A 83 -4.87 -11.08 15.77
N LEU A 84 -4.08 -10.69 16.78
CA LEU A 84 -2.91 -9.80 16.66
C LEU A 84 -1.63 -10.53 17.07
N PHE A 85 -0.62 -10.50 16.19
CA PHE A 85 0.67 -11.14 16.42
C PHE A 85 1.82 -10.20 16.07
N TYR A 86 2.80 -10.08 16.96
CA TYR A 86 3.94 -9.19 16.79
C TYR A 86 5.26 -9.95 16.94
N ILE A 87 6.06 -9.94 15.88
CA ILE A 87 7.35 -10.60 15.82
C ILE A 87 8.44 -9.51 15.79
N PRO A 88 9.16 -9.26 16.91
CA PRO A 88 10.30 -8.35 16.90
C PRO A 88 11.45 -8.96 16.09
N ASN A 89 12.28 -8.11 15.47
CA ASN A 89 13.49 -8.54 14.75
C ASN A 89 13.24 -9.67 13.72
N PHE A 90 12.10 -9.62 13.03
CA PHE A 90 11.78 -10.56 11.95
C PHE A 90 12.83 -10.49 10.84
N LEU A 91 13.42 -9.31 10.62
CA LEU A 91 14.64 -9.11 9.84
C LEU A 91 15.83 -8.82 10.76
N THR A 92 17.02 -9.19 10.31
CA THR A 92 18.24 -8.60 10.86
C THR A 92 18.42 -7.16 10.36
N GLU A 93 19.28 -6.40 11.02
CA GLU A 93 19.61 -5.03 10.59
C GLU A 93 20.18 -5.00 9.17
N GLU A 94 21.00 -5.98 8.80
CA GLU A 94 21.60 -6.08 7.46
C GLU A 94 20.56 -6.35 6.37
N GLU A 95 19.60 -7.23 6.65
CA GLU A 95 18.49 -7.55 5.76
C GLU A 95 17.56 -6.33 5.57
N GLY A 96 17.19 -5.67 6.67
CA GLY A 96 16.42 -4.43 6.63
C GLY A 96 17.11 -3.35 5.82
N ALA A 97 18.41 -3.14 6.04
CA ALA A 97 19.22 -2.20 5.28
C ALA A 97 19.32 -2.58 3.79
N ALA A 98 19.39 -3.87 3.45
CA ALA A 98 19.40 -4.34 2.07
C ALA A 98 18.09 -4.01 1.34
N ILE A 99 16.95 -4.22 1.99
CA ILE A 99 15.64 -3.84 1.44
C ILE A 99 15.58 -2.32 1.28
N LEU A 100 15.97 -1.54 2.29
CA LEU A 100 15.97 -0.07 2.22
C LEU A 100 16.83 0.48 1.07
N ARG A 101 17.99 -0.14 0.78
CA ARG A 101 18.80 0.20 -0.40
C ARG A 101 18.03 0.00 -1.70
N ARG A 102 17.30 -1.11 -1.85
CA ARG A 102 16.44 -1.34 -3.02
C ARG A 102 15.33 -0.32 -3.15
N VAL A 103 14.64 -0.02 -2.05
CA VAL A 103 13.60 1.02 -2.03
C VAL A 103 14.15 2.37 -2.46
N SER A 104 15.36 2.73 -2.04
CA SER A 104 16.00 3.99 -2.43
C SER A 104 16.40 4.08 -3.91
N MET A 105 16.58 2.92 -4.57
CA MET A 105 16.89 2.83 -6.00
C MET A 105 15.62 2.85 -6.88
N MET A 106 14.43 2.69 -6.30
CA MET A 106 13.18 2.74 -7.05
C MET A 106 12.96 4.15 -7.61
N PRO A 107 12.57 4.27 -8.89
CA PRO A 107 12.40 5.57 -9.52
C PRO A 107 11.19 6.30 -8.93
N GLU A 108 11.23 7.63 -8.91
CA GLU A 108 10.15 8.45 -8.35
C GLU A 108 8.79 8.19 -9.05
N SER A 109 8.81 7.77 -10.31
CA SER A 109 7.65 7.33 -11.10
C SER A 109 6.88 6.15 -10.49
N SER A 110 7.56 5.32 -9.68
CA SER A 110 6.94 4.19 -8.96
C SER A 110 6.10 4.63 -7.77
N TRP A 111 6.27 5.87 -7.30
CA TRP A 111 5.54 6.40 -6.15
C TRP A 111 4.29 7.18 -6.59
N ALA A 112 3.17 6.83 -5.98
CA ALA A 112 1.99 7.69 -5.93
C ALA A 112 2.08 8.59 -4.70
N ASN A 113 2.12 9.90 -4.92
CA ASN A 113 2.04 10.88 -3.85
C ASN A 113 0.58 11.06 -3.42
N LEU A 114 0.22 10.47 -2.28
CA LEU A 114 -1.09 10.64 -1.66
C LEU A 114 -1.04 11.87 -0.74
N LYS A 115 -2.21 12.29 -0.23
CA LYS A 115 -2.33 13.52 0.58
C LYS A 115 -1.38 13.55 1.79
N ARG A 116 -1.04 12.39 2.36
CA ARG A 116 -0.37 12.27 3.67
C ARG A 116 0.78 11.28 3.73
N ARG A 117 1.12 10.67 2.60
CA ARG A 117 2.21 9.69 2.47
C ARG A 117 2.45 9.43 0.99
N ARG A 118 3.50 8.68 0.67
CA ARG A 118 3.66 8.12 -0.67
C ARG A 118 3.57 6.60 -0.65
N LEU A 119 3.12 6.04 -1.75
CA LEU A 119 2.74 4.64 -1.88
C LEU A 119 3.28 4.07 -3.18
N GLN A 120 3.87 2.87 -3.15
CA GLN A 120 4.03 2.03 -4.34
C GLN A 120 3.06 0.85 -4.28
N ASN A 121 2.60 0.41 -5.44
CA ASN A 121 1.71 -0.71 -5.60
C ASN A 121 2.35 -1.80 -6.47
N HIS A 122 2.44 -3.03 -5.96
CA HIS A 122 3.10 -4.15 -6.62
C HIS A 122 2.22 -5.40 -6.58
N GLY A 123 2.26 -6.20 -7.66
CA GLY A 123 1.51 -7.46 -7.78
C GLY A 123 0.11 -7.35 -8.37
N GLY A 124 -0.44 -6.15 -8.47
CA GLY A 124 -1.60 -5.90 -9.32
C GLY A 124 -2.29 -4.57 -9.09
N THR A 125 -3.16 -4.19 -10.04
CA THR A 125 -4.04 -3.01 -9.92
C THR A 125 -5.48 -3.45 -9.65
N PRO A 126 -6.15 -2.88 -8.64
CA PRO A 126 -7.53 -3.21 -8.33
C PRO A 126 -8.48 -2.86 -9.48
N HIS A 127 -9.51 -3.69 -9.64
CA HIS A 127 -10.60 -3.51 -10.57
C HIS A 127 -11.92 -3.84 -9.86
N PRO A 128 -13.06 -3.27 -10.27
CA PRO A 128 -14.37 -3.65 -9.72
C PRO A 128 -14.64 -5.17 -9.71
N ASP A 129 -14.02 -5.90 -10.64
CA ASP A 129 -14.23 -7.35 -10.82
C ASP A 129 -13.12 -8.24 -10.24
N GLY A 130 -12.13 -7.67 -9.54
CA GLY A 130 -10.97 -8.42 -9.01
C GLY A 130 -9.69 -7.60 -9.07
N MET A 131 -8.54 -8.25 -9.11
CA MET A 131 -7.24 -7.60 -9.32
C MET A 131 -6.69 -7.96 -10.70
N ILE A 132 -6.22 -6.95 -11.44
CA ILE A 132 -5.45 -7.16 -12.67
C ILE A 132 -4.01 -7.41 -12.22
N PRO A 133 -3.43 -8.60 -12.45
CA PRO A 133 -2.10 -8.93 -11.95
C PRO A 133 -1.02 -8.07 -12.63
N SER A 134 0.05 -7.80 -11.90
CA SER A 134 1.25 -7.13 -12.41
C SER A 134 2.49 -7.76 -11.82
N GLU A 135 3.65 -7.46 -12.39
CA GLU A 135 4.94 -7.91 -11.85
C GLU A 135 5.20 -7.33 -10.45
N VAL A 136 6.08 -8.03 -9.72
CA VAL A 136 6.57 -7.64 -8.40
C VAL A 136 8.11 -7.63 -8.46
N PRO A 137 8.78 -6.59 -7.96
CA PRO A 137 10.25 -6.55 -7.91
C PRO A 137 10.84 -7.72 -7.11
N GLN A 138 11.99 -8.25 -7.52
CA GLN A 138 12.64 -9.41 -6.91
C GLN A 138 12.93 -9.23 -5.42
N PHE A 139 13.27 -8.01 -4.97
CA PHE A 139 13.50 -7.77 -3.55
C PHE A 139 12.21 -7.86 -2.70
N ILE A 140 11.06 -7.57 -3.30
CA ILE A 140 9.74 -7.76 -2.66
C ILE A 140 9.36 -9.25 -2.70
N HIS A 141 9.68 -9.97 -3.78
CA HIS A 141 9.54 -11.42 -3.83
C HIS A 141 10.31 -12.11 -2.69
N ALA A 142 11.54 -11.68 -2.39
CA ALA A 142 12.31 -12.23 -1.26
C ALA A 142 11.58 -12.06 0.09
N VAL A 143 10.89 -10.92 0.31
CA VAL A 143 10.08 -10.70 1.52
C VAL A 143 8.86 -11.62 1.52
N MET A 144 8.19 -11.78 0.39
CA MET A 144 7.05 -12.70 0.25
C MET A 144 7.47 -14.15 0.51
N ASP A 145 8.63 -14.57 0.00
CA ASP A 145 9.22 -15.88 0.25
C ASP A 145 9.52 -16.09 1.73
N ALA A 146 10.12 -15.09 2.40
CA ALA A 146 10.42 -15.17 3.83
C ALA A 146 9.15 -15.33 4.68
N LEU A 147 8.04 -14.68 4.31
CA LEU A 147 6.76 -14.82 4.99
C LEU A 147 6.12 -16.19 4.77
N VAL A 148 6.28 -16.78 3.58
CA VAL A 148 5.80 -18.14 3.30
C VAL A 148 6.65 -19.18 4.03
N GLN A 149 7.98 -19.03 4.01
CA GLN A 149 8.92 -19.88 4.74
C GLN A 149 8.66 -19.85 6.26
N ALA A 150 8.34 -18.67 6.80
CA ALA A 150 7.94 -18.49 8.19
C ALA A 150 6.58 -19.12 8.52
N GLY A 151 5.79 -19.55 7.54
CA GLY A 151 4.45 -20.11 7.75
C GLY A 151 3.37 -19.06 8.01
N VAL A 152 3.64 -17.77 7.76
CA VAL A 152 2.62 -16.70 7.87
C VAL A 152 1.59 -16.85 6.75
N PHE A 153 2.05 -17.14 5.55
CA PHE A 153 1.21 -17.54 4.42
C PHE A 153 1.55 -18.99 4.04
N LYS A 154 0.56 -19.76 3.59
CA LYS A 154 0.80 -21.11 3.06
C LYS A 154 1.32 -21.04 1.63
N GLU A 155 1.97 -22.10 1.18
CA GLU A 155 2.51 -22.21 -0.18
C GLU A 155 1.41 -22.23 -1.26
N GLU A 156 0.22 -22.71 -0.93
CA GLU A 156 -0.96 -22.66 -1.79
C GLU A 156 -1.66 -21.28 -1.77
N GLU A 157 -1.41 -20.48 -0.73
CA GLU A 157 -2.05 -19.18 -0.45
C GLU A 157 -1.04 -18.04 -0.48
N ARG A 158 0.03 -18.18 -1.30
CA ARG A 158 1.13 -17.20 -1.35
C ARG A 158 0.62 -15.79 -1.58
N PRO A 159 1.14 -14.80 -0.85
CA PRO A 159 0.77 -13.42 -1.09
C PRO A 159 1.09 -13.07 -2.55
N ASN A 160 0.34 -12.13 -3.10
CA ASN A 160 0.46 -11.73 -4.50
C ASN A 160 0.31 -10.22 -4.68
N HIS A 161 0.22 -9.46 -3.57
CA HIS A 161 0.04 -8.02 -3.62
C HIS A 161 0.73 -7.35 -2.44
N VAL A 162 1.51 -6.32 -2.73
CA VAL A 162 2.29 -5.57 -1.75
C VAL A 162 2.10 -4.08 -1.93
N LEU A 163 1.75 -3.40 -0.84
CA LEU A 163 1.78 -1.95 -0.77
C LEU A 163 3.00 -1.50 0.02
N LEU A 164 3.88 -0.75 -0.63
CA LEU A 164 5.05 -0.14 0.00
C LEU A 164 4.70 1.30 0.36
N ASN A 165 4.57 1.57 1.65
CA ASN A 165 4.19 2.87 2.17
C ASN A 165 5.41 3.58 2.74
N GLU A 166 5.59 4.86 2.42
CA GLU A 166 6.58 5.73 3.07
C GLU A 166 5.90 6.92 3.74
N TYR A 167 6.26 7.11 5.00
CA TYR A 167 5.76 8.17 5.87
C TYR A 167 6.95 9.03 6.34
N ALA A 168 6.82 10.34 6.21
CA ALA A 168 7.67 11.29 6.91
C ALA A 168 7.21 11.48 8.36
N ARG A 169 8.02 12.18 9.18
CA ARG A 169 7.61 12.58 10.53
C ARG A 169 6.28 13.34 10.49
N GLY A 170 5.36 13.00 11.40
CA GLY A 170 4.03 13.61 11.46
C GLY A 170 2.99 12.94 10.56
N GLN A 171 3.40 12.15 9.58
CA GLN A 171 2.49 11.49 8.65
C GLN A 171 1.87 10.22 9.25
N GLY A 172 0.77 9.80 8.63
CA GLY A 172 -0.02 8.67 9.06
C GLY A 172 -0.99 8.22 7.97
N ILE A 173 -1.85 7.29 8.35
CA ILE A 173 -2.92 6.74 7.50
C ILE A 173 -4.21 6.77 8.30
N ALA A 174 -5.24 7.37 7.71
CA ALA A 174 -6.53 7.49 8.37
C ALA A 174 -7.09 6.09 8.71
N PRO A 175 -7.89 5.96 9.78
CA PRO A 175 -8.55 4.71 10.11
C PRO A 175 -9.34 4.16 8.92
N HIS A 176 -9.13 2.90 8.59
CA HIS A 176 -9.77 2.21 7.46
C HIS A 176 -9.89 0.70 7.75
N GLN A 177 -10.54 -0.01 6.83
CA GLN A 177 -10.50 -1.46 6.72
C GLN A 177 -10.04 -1.84 5.31
N ASP A 178 -9.40 -2.99 5.18
CA ASP A 178 -8.76 -3.44 3.94
C ASP A 178 -9.77 -3.96 2.90
N GLY A 179 -10.94 -4.41 3.35
CA GLY A 179 -12.06 -4.82 2.51
C GLY A 179 -12.00 -6.28 2.03
N PRO A 180 -13.01 -6.74 1.30
CA PRO A 180 -13.20 -8.18 1.01
C PRO A 180 -12.37 -8.71 -0.17
N LEU A 181 -11.54 -7.88 -0.80
CA LEU A 181 -10.72 -8.30 -1.95
C LEU A 181 -9.61 -9.28 -1.55
N TYR A 182 -9.18 -9.23 -0.29
CA TYR A 182 -8.09 -10.02 0.24
C TYR A 182 -8.58 -11.18 1.10
N MET A 183 -7.75 -12.20 1.21
CA MET A 183 -7.79 -13.15 2.32
C MET A 183 -7.71 -12.36 3.64
N PRO A 184 -8.45 -12.75 4.70
CA PRO A 184 -8.48 -12.01 5.97
C PRO A 184 -7.21 -12.22 6.80
N LEU A 185 -6.06 -11.86 6.23
CA LEU A 185 -4.72 -11.96 6.78
C LEU A 185 -3.86 -10.85 6.17
N VAL A 186 -3.23 -10.06 7.03
CA VAL A 186 -2.31 -8.99 6.64
C VAL A 186 -1.00 -9.16 7.37
N ALA A 187 0.10 -9.04 6.64
CA ALA A 187 1.45 -8.97 7.18
C ALA A 187 2.04 -7.58 6.89
N ILE A 188 2.47 -6.87 7.93
CA ILE A 188 3.11 -5.56 7.83
C ILE A 188 4.55 -5.67 8.32
N LEU A 189 5.49 -5.68 7.38
CA LEU A 189 6.90 -5.54 7.68
C LEU A 189 7.25 -4.06 7.84
N SER A 190 7.81 -3.68 8.98
CA SER A 190 8.21 -2.30 9.29
C SER A 190 9.72 -2.10 9.13
N LEU A 191 10.13 -0.97 8.57
CA LEU A 191 11.52 -0.61 8.30
C LEU A 191 11.75 0.88 8.61
N ASP A 192 13.00 1.21 8.91
CA ASP A 192 13.50 2.58 9.16
C ASP A 192 13.04 3.12 10.52
N GLY A 193 11.80 3.60 10.63
CA GLY A 193 11.29 4.29 11.83
C GLY A 193 10.08 3.62 12.48
N PRO A 194 9.84 3.91 13.77
CA PRO A 194 8.70 3.36 14.50
C PRO A 194 7.39 4.05 14.13
N ALA A 195 6.28 3.33 14.31
CA ALA A 195 4.95 3.94 14.41
C ALA A 195 4.01 3.08 15.24
N LEU A 196 3.09 3.74 15.95
CA LEU A 196 1.97 3.08 16.62
C LEU A 196 0.82 2.82 15.64
N LEU A 197 0.57 1.56 15.31
CA LEU A 197 -0.65 1.16 14.60
C LEU A 197 -1.76 0.94 15.65
N GLN A 198 -2.91 1.56 15.46
CA GLN A 198 -4.03 1.50 16.39
C GLN A 198 -5.22 0.79 15.75
N PHE A 199 -6.01 0.12 16.58
CA PHE A 199 -7.22 -0.61 16.22
C PHE A 199 -8.41 -0.06 17.00
N TRP A 200 -9.53 0.13 16.33
CA TRP A 200 -10.78 0.65 16.88
C TRP A 200 -11.95 -0.26 16.52
N PRO A 201 -12.94 -0.45 17.43
CA PRO A 201 -14.06 -1.35 17.21
C PRO A 201 -15.13 -0.76 16.27
N SER A 202 -15.07 0.54 15.97
CA SER A 202 -16.02 1.20 15.08
C SER A 202 -15.48 2.51 14.53
N LEU A 203 -16.04 2.98 13.42
CA LEU A 203 -15.75 4.30 12.87
C LEU A 203 -16.03 5.43 13.89
N HIS A 204 -17.02 5.28 14.76
CA HIS A 204 -17.30 6.26 15.82
C HIS A 204 -16.16 6.32 16.85
N ALA A 205 -15.70 5.16 17.33
CA ALA A 205 -14.58 5.07 18.26
C ALA A 205 -13.30 5.72 17.70
N THR A 206 -13.07 5.65 16.38
CA THR A 206 -11.94 6.34 15.75
C THR A 206 -11.98 7.86 15.94
N LYS A 207 -13.18 8.46 15.96
CA LYS A 207 -13.38 9.91 16.15
C LYS A 207 -13.23 10.33 17.61
N CYS A 208 -13.57 9.42 18.53
CA CYS A 208 -13.41 9.61 19.96
C CYS A 208 -11.99 9.32 20.45
N GLY A 209 -11.14 8.71 19.61
CA GLY A 209 -9.79 8.30 19.99
C GLY A 209 -9.75 7.05 20.87
N GLU A 210 -10.84 6.29 20.92
CA GLU A 210 -11.04 5.14 21.81
C GLU A 210 -10.48 3.86 21.18
N ALA A 211 -9.15 3.80 21.01
CA ALA A 211 -8.49 2.60 20.51
C ALA A 211 -8.62 1.46 21.53
N VAL A 212 -8.98 0.27 21.06
CA VAL A 212 -9.08 -0.94 21.90
C VAL A 212 -7.76 -1.70 21.97
N ALA A 213 -6.91 -1.50 20.97
CA ALA A 213 -5.57 -2.05 20.92
C ALA A 213 -4.65 -1.14 20.11
N SER A 214 -3.36 -1.16 20.41
CA SER A 214 -2.32 -0.63 19.57
C SER A 214 -1.07 -1.49 19.61
N VAL A 215 -0.28 -1.45 18.54
CA VAL A 215 0.98 -2.16 18.43
C VAL A 215 2.06 -1.17 18.01
N LEU A 216 3.09 -1.03 18.84
CA LEU A 216 4.25 -0.21 18.51
C LEU A 216 5.13 -1.00 17.53
N CYS A 217 5.09 -0.62 16.26
CA CYS A 217 5.80 -1.29 15.20
C CYS A 217 7.20 -0.69 15.04
N LEU A 218 8.21 -1.31 15.66
CA LEU A 218 9.62 -0.92 15.51
C LEU A 218 10.21 -1.34 14.14
N SER A 219 11.38 -0.81 13.78
CA SER A 219 12.10 -1.25 12.58
C SER A 219 12.41 -2.75 12.64
N ASN A 220 12.46 -3.39 11.47
CA ASN A 220 12.75 -4.81 11.27
C ASN A 220 11.76 -5.77 11.93
N SER A 221 10.63 -5.27 12.42
CA SER A 221 9.56 -6.08 13.01
C SER A 221 8.46 -6.43 12.01
N LEU A 222 7.75 -7.51 12.31
CA LEU A 222 6.60 -7.97 11.56
C LEU A 222 5.36 -7.93 12.47
N LEU A 223 4.32 -7.24 12.00
CA LEU A 223 2.98 -7.32 12.57
C LEU A 223 2.11 -8.17 11.64
N VAL A 224 1.46 -9.19 12.20
CA VAL A 224 0.45 -9.99 11.51
C VAL A 224 -0.88 -9.80 12.21
N PHE A 225 -1.95 -9.59 11.43
CA PHE A 225 -3.30 -9.65 11.96
C PHE A 225 -4.25 -10.32 10.98
N ASN A 226 -5.23 -11.03 11.52
CA ASN A 226 -6.22 -11.80 10.77
C ASN A 226 -7.62 -11.67 11.41
N GLU A 227 -8.58 -12.44 10.90
CA GLU A 227 -9.90 -12.68 11.51
C GLU A 227 -10.53 -11.41 12.12
N GLU A 228 -10.81 -11.37 13.42
CA GLU A 228 -11.49 -10.27 14.09
C GLU A 228 -10.81 -8.89 13.88
N ALA A 229 -9.48 -8.83 14.03
CA ALA A 229 -8.74 -7.59 13.82
C ALA A 229 -8.78 -7.12 12.36
N TYR A 230 -8.95 -8.03 11.40
CA TYR A 230 -9.08 -7.72 9.98
C TYR A 230 -10.51 -7.32 9.59
N GLU A 231 -11.50 -8.09 10.05
CA GLU A 231 -12.88 -8.04 9.57
C GLU A 231 -13.72 -6.96 10.24
N SER A 232 -13.55 -6.78 11.55
CA SER A 232 -14.45 -5.93 12.36
C SER A 232 -13.79 -4.64 12.85
N HIS A 233 -12.46 -4.60 12.92
CA HIS A 233 -11.74 -3.45 13.44
C HIS A 233 -11.33 -2.48 12.33
N TRP A 234 -11.33 -1.20 12.69
CA TRP A 234 -10.71 -0.13 11.92
C TRP A 234 -9.27 -0.02 12.38
N HIS A 235 -8.33 0.17 11.46
CA HIS A 235 -6.92 0.35 11.79
C HIS A 235 -6.30 1.54 11.08
N GLY A 236 -5.26 2.10 11.69
CA GLY A 236 -4.59 3.28 11.16
C GLY A 236 -3.39 3.73 11.99
N ILE A 237 -2.69 4.73 11.45
CA ILE A 237 -1.55 5.38 12.11
C ILE A 237 -1.93 6.85 12.24
N VAL A 238 -2.12 7.34 13.47
CA VAL A 238 -2.53 8.72 13.71
C VAL A 238 -1.41 9.68 13.32
N GLU A 239 -1.74 10.83 12.72
CA GLU A 239 -0.80 11.88 12.33
C GLU A 239 -0.24 12.61 13.55
N ARG A 240 1.02 12.34 13.93
CA ARG A 240 1.73 12.98 15.05
C ARG A 240 3.24 12.81 14.91
N GLY A 241 4.01 13.73 15.53
CA GLY A 241 5.47 13.73 15.50
C GLY A 241 6.13 12.71 16.44
N ALA A 242 5.40 12.27 17.47
CA ALA A 242 5.80 11.24 18.41
C ALA A 242 4.56 10.45 18.86
N ASP A 243 4.72 9.16 19.12
CA ASP A 243 3.69 8.29 19.67
C ASP A 243 3.81 8.21 21.18
N ASN A 244 2.70 8.31 21.90
CA ASN A 244 2.68 8.06 23.34
C ASN A 244 2.27 6.61 23.55
N ILE A 245 3.03 5.89 24.38
CA ILE A 245 2.66 4.54 24.78
C ILE A 245 1.51 4.63 25.78
N GLU A 246 0.38 4.05 25.41
CA GLU A 246 -0.84 4.02 26.21
C GLU A 246 -1.10 2.62 26.78
N HIS A 247 -2.03 2.51 27.73
CA HIS A 247 -2.39 1.23 28.37
C HIS A 247 -2.89 0.17 27.38
N HIS A 248 -3.46 0.58 26.24
CA HIS A 248 -3.91 -0.32 25.18
C HIS A 248 -2.75 -0.77 24.24
N THR A 249 -1.49 -0.39 24.53
CA THR A 249 -0.32 -0.82 23.74
C THR A 249 0.04 -2.25 24.09
N CYS A 250 -0.14 -3.14 23.13
CA CYS A 250 -0.29 -4.58 23.38
C CYS A 250 1.04 -5.34 23.48
N ASN A 251 2.11 -4.81 22.87
CA ASN A 251 3.37 -5.53 22.68
C ASN A 251 4.51 -5.12 23.62
N LEU A 252 4.26 -4.31 24.67
CA LEU A 252 5.32 -3.79 25.54
C LEU A 252 6.17 -4.89 26.20
N HIS A 253 5.55 -6.01 26.57
CA HIS A 253 6.22 -7.15 27.18
C HIS A 253 7.31 -7.81 26.31
N VAL A 254 7.35 -7.53 25.00
CA VAL A 254 8.40 -8.02 24.08
C VAL A 254 9.35 -6.93 23.59
N LEU A 255 9.13 -5.66 23.95
CA LEU A 255 9.97 -4.54 23.50
C LEU A 255 11.10 -4.18 24.48
N GLY A 256 11.03 -4.65 25.73
CA GLY A 256 11.98 -4.34 26.79
C GLY A 256 11.59 -3.13 27.64
N ASP A 257 12.36 -2.88 28.68
CA ASP A 257 12.01 -1.95 29.78
C ASP A 257 11.96 -0.47 29.35
N ASP A 258 12.60 -0.12 28.23
CA ASP A 258 12.61 1.25 27.70
C ASP A 258 11.23 1.68 27.17
N TYR A 259 10.33 0.73 26.91
CA TYR A 259 8.99 0.97 26.36
C TYR A 259 7.91 0.69 27.41
N CYS A 260 7.57 1.71 28.20
CA CYS A 260 6.52 1.64 29.21
C CYS A 260 5.43 2.70 28.98
N VAL A 261 4.28 2.52 29.63
CA VAL A 261 3.15 3.45 29.52
C VAL A 261 3.58 4.85 29.96
N GLY A 262 3.27 5.85 29.12
CA GLY A 262 3.70 7.23 29.30
C GLY A 262 4.98 7.60 28.54
N THR A 263 5.75 6.63 28.03
CA THR A 263 6.90 6.92 27.17
C THR A 263 6.47 7.54 25.85
N ALA A 264 7.14 8.63 25.45
CA ALA A 264 7.00 9.22 24.12
C ALA A 264 8.07 8.64 23.18
N VAL A 265 7.63 8.10 22.04
CA VAL A 265 8.48 7.51 21.00
C VAL A 265 8.49 8.44 19.80
N GLU A 266 9.63 9.07 19.56
CA GLU A 266 9.81 10.02 18.46
C GLU A 266 9.68 9.33 17.10
N ARG A 267 8.92 9.96 16.18
CA ARG A 267 8.83 9.47 14.79
C ARG A 267 9.88 10.11 13.90
N GLY A 268 10.45 9.28 13.03
CA GLY A 268 11.27 9.68 11.89
C GLY A 268 10.58 9.35 10.57
N ARG A 269 11.39 9.06 9.56
CA ARG A 269 10.94 8.41 8.33
C ARG A 269 10.58 6.96 8.64
N ARG A 270 9.47 6.46 8.09
CA ARG A 270 9.07 5.05 8.21
C ARG A 270 8.74 4.50 6.84
N ILE A 271 9.23 3.28 6.57
CA ILE A 271 8.80 2.47 5.44
C ILE A 271 8.06 1.24 5.96
N SER A 272 7.02 0.81 5.26
CA SER A 272 6.44 -0.51 5.51
C SER A 272 5.96 -1.20 4.25
N LEU A 273 6.12 -2.52 4.22
CA LEU A 273 5.55 -3.38 3.21
C LEU A 273 4.33 -4.08 3.81
N THR A 274 3.14 -3.73 3.31
CA THR A 274 1.89 -4.40 3.62
C THR A 274 1.64 -5.50 2.59
N VAL A 275 1.86 -6.74 3.00
CA VAL A 275 1.83 -7.95 2.17
C VAL A 275 0.51 -8.68 2.38
N ARG A 276 -0.19 -9.00 1.28
CA ARG A 276 -1.52 -9.61 1.29
C ARG A 276 -1.70 -10.62 0.16
N ARG A 277 -2.71 -11.48 0.31
CA ARG A 277 -3.22 -12.37 -0.74
C ARG A 277 -4.55 -11.84 -1.26
N VAL A 278 -4.60 -11.48 -2.53
CA VAL A 278 -5.84 -11.23 -3.27
C VAL A 278 -6.49 -12.57 -3.62
N LEU A 279 -7.80 -12.68 -3.38
CA LEU A 279 -8.56 -13.91 -3.66
C LEU A 279 -9.00 -14.00 -5.12
N LYS A 280 -9.46 -12.88 -5.71
CA LYS A 280 -9.99 -12.83 -7.07
C LYS A 280 -9.05 -12.12 -8.02
N ILE A 281 -8.32 -12.90 -8.83
CA ILE A 281 -7.50 -12.40 -9.93
C ILE A 281 -8.35 -12.40 -11.20
N ARG A 282 -8.26 -11.34 -11.99
CA ARG A 282 -8.85 -11.30 -13.32
C ARG A 282 -7.88 -11.99 -14.27
N ASP A 283 -8.31 -13.10 -14.86
CA ASP A 283 -7.55 -13.72 -15.94
C ASP A 283 -7.42 -12.70 -17.06
N GLY A 284 -6.18 -12.42 -17.45
CA GLY A 284 -5.85 -11.54 -18.54
C GLY A 284 -6.16 -12.20 -19.87
N GLU A 285 -7.42 -12.57 -20.13
CA GLU A 285 -7.85 -12.74 -21.52
C GLU A 285 -7.47 -11.44 -22.23
N GLU A 286 -6.60 -11.61 -23.23
CA GLU A 286 -6.11 -10.56 -24.11
C GLU A 286 -7.27 -9.61 -24.42
N ARG A 287 -7.01 -8.30 -24.37
CA ARG A 287 -7.89 -7.32 -24.97
C ARG A 287 -7.96 -7.60 -26.48
N ILE A 288 -8.76 -8.58 -26.92
CA ILE A 288 -9.47 -8.49 -28.19
C ILE A 288 -10.61 -7.51 -27.90
N LEU A 289 -10.24 -6.23 -27.78
CA LEU A 289 -11.20 -5.16 -27.91
C LEU A 289 -11.68 -5.20 -29.35
N THR A 290 -12.78 -5.90 -29.59
CA THR A 290 -13.51 -5.75 -30.84
C THR A 290 -13.79 -4.25 -31.02
N GLN A 291 -13.82 -3.77 -32.26
CA GLN A 291 -14.14 -2.36 -32.54
C GLN A 291 -15.44 -1.93 -31.85
N GLU A 292 -16.41 -2.85 -31.77
CA GLU A 292 -17.66 -2.68 -31.04
C GLU A 292 -17.46 -2.45 -29.53
N ALA A 293 -16.56 -3.16 -28.87
CA ALA A 293 -16.26 -2.98 -27.45
C ALA A 293 -15.61 -1.60 -27.17
N MET A 294 -14.72 -1.14 -28.05
CA MET A 294 -14.12 0.21 -27.96
C MET A 294 -15.16 1.31 -28.21
N GLU A 295 -16.06 1.10 -29.18
CA GLU A 295 -17.14 2.03 -29.49
C GLU A 295 -18.18 2.10 -28.36
N GLU A 296 -18.46 0.97 -27.72
CA GLU A 296 -19.36 0.90 -26.57
C GLU A 296 -18.76 1.54 -25.32
N GLU A 297 -17.46 1.40 -25.08
CA GLU A 297 -16.76 2.09 -23.98
C GLU A 297 -16.77 3.62 -24.22
N LYS A 298 -16.45 4.07 -25.43
CA LYS A 298 -16.59 5.49 -25.82
C LYS A 298 -18.03 5.99 -25.73
N ARG A 299 -19.03 5.14 -26.02
CA ARG A 299 -20.46 5.47 -25.90
C ARG A 299 -20.87 5.62 -24.43
N LYS A 300 -20.41 4.73 -23.55
CA LYS A 300 -20.64 4.80 -22.09
C LYS A 300 -19.98 6.02 -21.48
N GLU A 301 -18.77 6.36 -21.92
CA GLU A 301 -18.05 7.56 -21.47
C GLU A 301 -18.73 8.85 -21.94
N ARG A 302 -19.20 8.91 -23.20
CA ARG A 302 -20.03 10.02 -23.72
C ARG A 302 -21.37 10.15 -22.98
N TRP A 303 -22.03 9.03 -22.70
CA TRP A 303 -23.26 9.01 -21.91
C TRP A 303 -23.01 9.55 -20.50
N TRP A 304 -21.97 9.06 -19.82
CA TRP A 304 -21.58 9.50 -18.48
C TRP A 304 -21.22 10.99 -18.41
N LEU A 305 -20.54 11.53 -19.43
CA LEU A 305 -20.26 12.96 -19.57
C LEU A 305 -21.53 13.79 -19.80
N SER A 306 -22.49 13.28 -20.58
CA SER A 306 -23.77 13.96 -20.82
C SER A 306 -24.69 13.99 -19.59
N SER A 307 -24.59 12.98 -18.71
CA SER A 307 -25.38 12.89 -17.48
C SER A 307 -24.96 13.88 -16.38
N ARG A 308 -23.86 14.63 -16.54
CA ARG A 308 -23.46 15.71 -15.63
C ARG A 308 -24.15 17.05 -15.90
N GLY A 309 -24.93 17.16 -16.97
CA GLY A 309 -25.55 18.40 -17.43
C GLY A 309 -26.89 18.79 -16.77
N GLU A 310 -27.52 17.93 -15.97
CA GLU A 310 -28.90 18.15 -15.48
C GLU A 310 -29.08 18.00 -13.94
N GLU A 311 -28.09 18.39 -13.14
CA GLU A 311 -28.30 18.59 -11.68
C GLU A 311 -27.95 20.02 -11.26
N HIS A 312 -28.51 21.01 -11.95
CA HIS A 312 -28.63 22.40 -11.48
C HIS A 312 -30.02 22.95 -11.83
N GLN A 313 -31.05 22.38 -11.22
CA GLN A 313 -32.28 23.10 -10.90
C GLN A 313 -33.10 22.26 -9.91
N ILE A 314 -33.85 22.98 -9.07
CA ILE A 314 -34.72 22.48 -7.99
C ILE A 314 -33.97 22.28 -6.67
N PHE A 315 -33.69 23.38 -5.98
CA PHE A 315 -34.36 23.71 -4.72
C PHE A 315 -34.50 25.24 -4.64
N GLN A 316 -35.75 25.70 -4.74
CA GLN A 316 -36.18 26.96 -4.11
C GLN A 316 -36.25 26.76 -2.60
#